data_AF-A0A943RM35-F1
#
_entry.id   AF-A0A943RM35-F1
#
_cell.length_a   1.000
_cell.length_b   1.000
_cell.length_c   1.000
_cell.angle_alpha   90.00
_cell.angle_beta   90.00
_cell.angle_gamma   90.00
#
_symmetry.space_group_name_H-M   'P 1'
#
loop_
_entity.id
_entity.type
_entity.pdbx_description
1 polymer ?
#
loop_
_entity_poly.entity_id
_entity_poly.type
_entity_poly.pdbx_seq_one_letter_code
_entity_poly.pdbx_strand_id
1 'polypeptide(L)'
;MSTTTKLSDLFGSMVFNEDTMKERLSSASYEAWKKCVTDGTSLDISTANEIAQAMKQWAVEKGATHYTHWFQPMTGVTAEKHDSFIAPAGGGKILMEFSGKELVRGEPDASSFPSGGLRATFEARGYTAWDPTSFAFIKE
;
A
#
# COMPACT_ATOMS: atom_id res chain seq x y z
N MET A 1 -9.05 11.63 -31.85
CA MET A 1 -8.04 10.65 -32.32
C MET A 1 -8.05 9.52 -31.31
N SER A 2 -8.62 8.35 -31.65
CA SER A 2 -8.55 7.18 -30.78
C SER A 2 -7.17 6.57 -30.94
N THR A 3 -6.27 6.82 -30.00
CA THR A 3 -4.96 6.17 -29.96
C THR A 3 -5.18 4.70 -29.65
N THR A 4 -4.91 3.82 -30.60
CA THR A 4 -4.93 2.36 -30.39
C THR A 4 -3.78 1.99 -29.46
N THR A 5 -4.03 1.97 -28.16
CA THR A 5 -3.06 1.53 -27.16
C THR A 5 -2.82 0.03 -27.34
N LYS A 6 -1.55 -0.39 -27.44
CA LYS A 6 -1.22 -1.81 -27.56
C LYS A 6 -1.58 -2.52 -26.26
N LEU A 7 -2.05 -3.77 -26.37
CA LEU A 7 -2.37 -4.59 -25.20
C LEU A 7 -1.16 -4.73 -24.24
N SER A 8 0.06 -4.80 -24.80
CA SER A 8 1.31 -4.81 -24.03
C SER A 8 1.48 -3.61 -23.12
N ASP A 9 1.00 -2.44 -23.56
CA ASP A 9 1.18 -1.18 -22.86
C ASP A 9 0.08 -0.99 -21.81
N LEU A 10 -1.05 -1.69 -21.96
CA LEU A 10 -2.18 -1.68 -21.03
C LEU A 10 -2.03 -2.72 -19.92
N PHE A 11 -1.59 -3.93 -20.26
CA PHE A 11 -1.51 -5.04 -19.32
C PHE A 11 -0.48 -4.76 -18.22
N GLY A 12 -0.91 -4.89 -16.95
CA GLY A 12 -0.05 -4.60 -15.80
C GLY A 12 0.26 -3.12 -15.56
N SER A 13 -0.25 -2.21 -16.39
CA SER A 13 0.02 -0.77 -16.26
C SER A 13 -0.48 -0.12 -14.97
N MET A 14 -1.42 -0.79 -14.27
CA MET A 14 -1.98 -0.38 -12.98
C MET A 14 -1.48 -1.25 -11.81
N VAL A 15 -0.35 -1.96 -12.01
CA VAL A 15 0.28 -2.80 -10.99
C VAL A 15 1.68 -2.26 -10.69
N PHE A 16 2.01 -2.12 -9.41
CA PHE A 16 3.35 -1.77 -8.95
C PHE A 16 4.23 -3.03 -8.96
N ASN A 17 4.60 -3.46 -10.16
CA ASN A 17 5.30 -4.71 -10.45
C ASN A 17 6.83 -4.58 -10.36
N GLU A 18 7.55 -5.67 -10.64
CA GLU A 18 9.03 -5.70 -10.61
C GLU A 18 9.67 -4.64 -11.51
N ASP A 19 9.16 -4.43 -12.72
CA ASP A 19 9.71 -3.44 -13.65
C ASP A 19 9.56 -2.02 -13.08
N THR A 20 8.36 -1.70 -12.57
CA THR A 20 8.08 -0.41 -11.92
C THR A 20 8.95 -0.21 -10.67
N MET A 21 9.12 -1.25 -9.86
CA MET A 21 10.01 -1.22 -8.69
C MET A 21 11.46 -0.98 -9.10
N LYS A 22 11.94 -1.67 -10.14
CA LYS A 22 13.31 -1.54 -10.62
C LYS A 22 13.61 -0.16 -11.20
N GLU A 23 12.61 0.50 -11.80
CA GLU A 23 12.73 1.86 -12.31
C GLU A 23 12.73 2.93 -11.20
N ARG A 24 12.04 2.67 -10.09
CA ARG A 24 11.76 3.68 -9.05
C ARG A 24 12.57 3.53 -7.77
N LEU A 25 13.03 2.33 -7.45
CA LEU A 25 13.81 2.03 -6.26
C LEU A 25 15.31 2.11 -6.55
N SER A 26 16.08 2.39 -5.51
CA SER A 26 17.52 2.14 -5.52
C SER A 26 17.81 0.65 -5.73
N SER A 27 18.96 0.35 -6.36
CA SER A 27 19.37 -1.04 -6.58
C SER A 27 19.41 -1.85 -5.29
N ALA A 28 19.85 -1.22 -4.19
CA ALA A 28 19.91 -1.84 -2.87
C ALA A 28 18.52 -2.23 -2.35
N SER A 29 17.54 -1.31 -2.44
CA SER A 29 16.17 -1.57 -1.98
C SER A 29 15.44 -2.59 -2.84
N TYR A 30 15.66 -2.57 -4.17
CA TYR A 30 15.13 -3.60 -5.07
C TYR A 30 15.69 -4.99 -4.75
N GLU A 31 17.01 -5.11 -4.54
CA GLU A 31 17.64 -6.38 -4.16
C GLU A 31 17.17 -6.88 -2.79
N ALA A 32 17.02 -5.98 -1.81
CA ALA A 32 16.49 -6.30 -0.50
C ALA A 32 15.04 -6.81 -0.57
N TRP A 33 14.18 -6.16 -1.36
CA TRP A 33 12.82 -6.64 -1.64
C TRP A 33 12.82 -8.02 -2.32
N LYS A 34 13.66 -8.21 -3.34
CA LYS A 34 13.73 -9.49 -4.06
C LYS A 34 14.17 -10.64 -3.16
N LYS A 35 15.14 -10.38 -2.28
CA LYS A 35 15.57 -11.32 -1.24
C LYS A 35 14.46 -11.60 -0.23
N CYS A 36 13.73 -10.58 0.22
CA CYS A 36 12.56 -10.73 1.09
C CYS A 36 11.53 -11.70 0.48
N VAL A 37 11.17 -11.51 -0.80
CA VAL A 37 10.24 -12.38 -1.52
C VAL A 37 10.76 -13.81 -1.69
N THR A 38 12.06 -13.97 -1.96
CA THR A 38 12.66 -15.28 -2.25
C THR A 38 12.90 -16.10 -0.98
N ASP A 39 13.39 -15.45 0.08
CA ASP A 39 13.80 -16.11 1.33
C ASP A 39 12.69 -16.10 2.40
N GLY A 40 11.57 -15.39 2.16
CA GLY A 40 10.51 -15.20 3.15
C GLY A 40 10.96 -14.39 4.37
N THR A 41 11.95 -13.51 4.19
CA THR A 41 12.50 -12.68 5.28
C THR A 41 11.74 -11.36 5.42
N SER A 42 11.86 -10.69 6.57
CA SER A 42 11.22 -9.38 6.76
C SER A 42 12.01 -8.26 6.07
N LEU A 43 11.29 -7.28 5.52
CA LEU A 43 11.87 -6.02 5.05
C LEU A 43 12.34 -5.17 6.23
N ASP A 44 13.51 -4.56 6.10
CA ASP A 44 13.94 -3.52 7.03
C ASP A 44 13.11 -2.24 6.81
N ILE A 45 12.98 -1.43 7.86
CA ILE A 45 12.14 -0.23 7.83
C ILE A 45 12.63 0.82 6.83
N SER A 46 13.94 0.85 6.52
CA SER A 46 14.48 1.82 5.58
C SER A 46 14.09 1.49 4.13
N THR A 47 14.25 0.22 3.73
CA THR A 47 13.76 -0.30 2.46
C THR A 47 12.25 -0.16 2.36
N ALA A 48 11.51 -0.49 3.43
CA ALA A 48 10.05 -0.35 3.44
C ALA A 48 9.60 1.12 3.26
N ASN A 49 10.30 2.09 3.86
CA ASN A 49 9.99 3.51 3.67
C ASN A 49 10.23 3.96 2.22
N GLU A 50 11.32 3.49 1.61
CA GLU A 50 11.61 3.80 0.21
C GLU A 50 10.55 3.21 -0.73
N ILE A 51 10.17 1.95 -0.51
CA ILE A 51 9.11 1.26 -1.26
C ILE A 51 7.78 2.01 -1.09
N ALA A 52 7.41 2.37 0.14
CA ALA A 52 6.18 3.12 0.39
C ALA A 52 6.19 4.46 -0.35
N GLN A 53 7.29 5.22 -0.26
CA GLN A 53 7.40 6.50 -0.96
C GLN A 53 7.25 6.33 -2.48
N ALA A 54 7.91 5.32 -3.06
CA ALA A 54 7.82 5.02 -4.49
C ALA A 54 6.41 4.59 -4.91
N MET A 55 5.75 3.73 -4.11
CA MET A 55 4.36 3.32 -4.32
C MET A 55 3.41 4.51 -4.29
N LYS A 56 3.51 5.39 -3.29
CA LYS A 56 2.69 6.60 -3.18
C LYS A 56 2.87 7.49 -4.40
N GLN A 57 4.12 7.77 -4.78
CA GLN A 57 4.40 8.65 -5.90
C GLN A 57 3.84 8.08 -7.21
N TRP A 58 4.06 6.79 -7.46
CA TRP A 58 3.50 6.08 -8.61
C TRP A 58 1.96 6.11 -8.63
N ALA A 59 1.32 5.91 -7.47
CA ALA A 59 -0.13 5.91 -7.36
C ALA A 59 -0.72 7.31 -7.61
N VAL A 60 -0.11 8.36 -7.04
CA VAL A 60 -0.53 9.75 -7.21
C VAL A 60 -0.34 10.22 -8.66
N GLU A 61 0.73 9.82 -9.35
CA GLU A 61 0.94 10.09 -10.77
C GLU A 61 -0.17 9.51 -11.66
N LYS A 62 -0.81 8.45 -11.19
CA LYS A 62 -1.96 7.79 -11.83
C LYS A 62 -3.31 8.31 -11.33
N GLY A 63 -3.33 9.32 -10.48
CA GLY A 63 -4.53 9.97 -9.97
C GLY A 63 -5.11 9.35 -8.69
N ALA A 64 -4.45 8.39 -8.06
CA ALA A 64 -4.92 7.83 -6.80
C ALA A 64 -4.83 8.85 -5.67
N THR A 65 -5.90 8.93 -4.88
CA THR A 65 -6.04 9.86 -3.73
C THR A 65 -6.07 9.13 -2.39
N HIS A 66 -6.31 7.83 -2.42
CA HIS A 66 -6.46 6.96 -1.26
C HIS A 66 -5.67 5.67 -1.46
N TYR A 67 -5.38 4.99 -0.37
CA TYR A 67 -4.89 3.62 -0.34
C TYR A 67 -5.76 2.78 0.59
N THR A 68 -5.68 1.46 0.46
CA THR A 68 -6.33 0.53 1.36
C THR A 68 -5.45 -0.70 1.54
N HIS A 69 -5.48 -1.29 2.72
CA HIS A 69 -5.03 -2.66 2.89
C HIS A 69 -6.14 -3.59 2.39
N TRP A 70 -5.91 -4.19 1.22
CA TRP A 70 -6.85 -5.11 0.60
C TRP A 70 -6.65 -6.51 1.15
N PHE A 71 -7.68 -7.09 1.78
CA PHE A 71 -7.61 -8.45 2.32
C PHE A 71 -8.96 -9.17 2.26
N GLN A 72 -8.91 -10.50 2.25
CA GLN A 72 -10.10 -11.36 2.25
C GLN A 72 -10.26 -12.06 3.62
N PRO A 73 -11.16 -11.59 4.50
CA PRO A 73 -11.48 -12.27 5.75
C PRO A 73 -12.18 -13.62 5.51
N MET A 74 -12.18 -14.49 6.54
CA MET A 74 -12.81 -15.82 6.53
C MET A 74 -14.34 -15.79 6.27
N THR A 75 -14.95 -14.61 6.24
CA THR A 75 -16.36 -14.40 5.87
C THR A 75 -16.58 -14.46 4.35
N GLY A 76 -15.52 -14.56 3.53
CA GLY A 76 -15.60 -14.76 2.09
C GLY A 76 -15.86 -13.49 1.27
N VAL A 77 -16.01 -12.33 1.92
CA VAL A 77 -16.21 -11.01 1.28
C VAL A 77 -14.99 -10.14 1.53
N THR A 78 -14.47 -9.49 0.50
CA THR A 78 -13.35 -8.55 0.61
C THR A 78 -13.65 -7.42 1.59
N ALA A 79 -12.69 -7.10 2.44
CA ALA A 79 -12.74 -5.93 3.30
C ALA A 79 -11.70 -4.90 2.83
N GLU A 80 -12.12 -3.63 2.78
CA GLU A 80 -11.27 -2.50 2.40
C GLU A 80 -11.59 -1.33 3.34
N LYS A 81 -10.54 -0.63 3.79
CA LYS A 81 -10.66 0.66 4.46
C LYS A 81 -9.84 1.65 3.66
N HIS A 82 -10.50 2.66 3.11
CA HIS A 82 -9.85 3.65 2.26
C HIS A 82 -9.33 4.77 3.14
N ASP A 83 -8.00 4.83 3.28
CA ASP A 83 -7.28 5.88 3.99
C ASP A 83 -6.72 6.87 2.95
N SER A 84 -6.80 8.16 3.24
CA SER A 84 -6.33 9.19 2.32
C SER A 84 -4.80 9.33 2.39
N PHE A 85 -4.16 9.61 1.26
CA PHE A 85 -2.76 10.01 1.27
C PHE A 85 -2.53 11.37 1.92
N ILE A 86 -3.57 12.19 2.14
CA ILE A 86 -3.43 13.51 2.77
C ILE A 86 -3.72 13.49 4.26
N ALA A 87 -2.85 14.13 5.03
CA ALA A 87 -3.06 14.45 6.43
C ALA A 87 -3.01 15.99 6.64
N PRO A 88 -3.88 16.56 7.49
CA PRO A 88 -3.85 17.99 7.80
C PRO A 88 -2.61 18.34 8.62
N ALA A 89 -1.79 19.25 8.11
CA ALA A 89 -0.52 19.67 8.72
C ALA A 89 -0.63 20.94 9.58
N GLY A 90 -1.86 21.40 9.82
CA GLY A 90 -2.15 22.68 10.45
C GLY A 90 -1.95 23.87 9.51
N GLY A 91 -2.54 25.02 9.87
CA GLY A 91 -2.39 26.27 9.11
C GLY A 91 -2.89 26.21 7.67
N GLY A 92 -3.88 25.36 7.36
CA GLY A 92 -4.42 25.17 6.02
C GLY A 92 -3.52 24.39 5.05
N LYS A 93 -2.43 23.79 5.55
CA LYS A 93 -1.51 22.97 4.74
C LYS A 93 -1.85 21.48 4.87
N ILE A 94 -1.51 20.73 3.83
CA ILE A 94 -1.61 19.26 3.80
C ILE A 94 -0.22 18.65 3.66
N LEU A 95 -0.05 17.46 4.24
CA LEU A 95 1.12 16.60 4.04
C LEU A 95 0.66 15.31 3.39
N MET A 96 1.47 14.79 2.46
CA MET A 96 1.20 13.51 1.81
C MET A 96 1.88 12.38 2.57
N GLU A 97 1.12 11.57 3.30
CA GLU A 97 1.59 10.52 4.19
C GLU A 97 1.32 9.13 3.61
N PHE A 98 2.39 8.34 3.53
CA PHE A 98 2.39 6.89 3.31
C PHE A 98 3.82 6.43 3.56
N SER A 99 4.03 5.55 4.53
CA SER A 99 5.37 5.17 4.98
C SER A 99 5.53 3.65 5.06
N GLY A 100 6.73 3.19 5.36
CA GLY A 100 7.02 1.78 5.54
C GLY A 100 6.27 1.17 6.73
N LYS A 101 5.76 1.98 7.66
CA LYS A 101 4.94 1.48 8.78
C LYS A 101 3.66 0.83 8.28
N GLU A 102 3.02 1.44 7.29
CA GLU A 102 1.80 0.95 6.66
C GLU A 102 2.08 -0.35 5.89
N LEU A 103 3.30 -0.55 5.39
CA LEU A 103 3.69 -1.80 4.72
C LEU A 103 4.05 -2.93 5.70
N VAL A 104 4.82 -2.65 6.75
CA VAL A 104 5.40 -3.70 7.62
C VAL A 104 4.45 -4.07 8.76
N ARG A 105 3.81 -3.09 9.40
CA ARG A 105 2.86 -3.29 10.51
C ARG A 105 2.05 -2.02 10.75
N GLY A 106 0.99 -1.86 9.97
CA GLY A 106 -0.02 -0.83 10.23
C GLY A 106 -1.01 -1.32 11.29
N GLU A 107 -1.44 -0.45 12.21
CA GLU A 107 -2.72 -0.64 12.89
C GLU A 107 -3.80 -0.05 11.96
N PRO A 108 -4.56 -0.86 11.20
CA PRO A 108 -5.75 -0.35 10.55
C PRO A 108 -6.75 -0.04 11.67
N ASP A 109 -7.07 1.23 11.87
CA ASP A 109 -8.12 1.69 12.78
C ASP A 109 -9.52 1.30 12.24
N ALA A 110 -9.73 0.00 12.03
CA ALA A 110 -10.98 -0.60 11.58
C ALA A 110 -11.78 -1.21 12.75
N SER A 111 -11.32 -1.00 13.99
CA SER A 111 -11.95 -1.59 15.19
C SER A 111 -13.22 -0.87 15.66
N SER A 112 -13.62 0.23 15.00
CA SER A 112 -14.62 1.18 15.49
C SER A 112 -16.02 1.09 14.86
N PHE A 113 -16.28 0.16 13.92
CA PHE A 113 -17.63 -0.08 13.37
C PHE A 113 -18.12 -1.49 13.72
N PRO A 114 -19.36 -1.73 14.24
CA PRO A 114 -20.53 -0.86 14.44
C PRO A 114 -20.98 -0.70 15.91
N SER A 115 -20.13 -0.99 16.90
CA SER A 115 -20.48 -0.85 18.33
C SER A 115 -19.62 0.23 18.99
N GLY A 116 -20.09 1.49 18.96
CA GLY A 116 -19.39 2.64 19.53
C GLY A 116 -18.94 2.40 20.98
N GLY A 117 -17.63 2.21 21.16
CA GLY A 117 -16.89 2.55 22.38
C GLY A 117 -17.25 1.82 23.68
N LEU A 118 -17.89 0.64 23.64
CA LEU A 118 -18.35 -0.05 24.87
C LEU A 118 -17.66 -1.39 25.18
N ARG A 119 -16.59 -1.76 24.47
CA ARG A 119 -15.72 -2.88 24.84
C ARG A 119 -14.26 -2.44 24.79
N ALA A 120 -13.48 -2.88 25.79
CA ALA A 120 -12.06 -2.59 25.88
C ALA A 120 -11.36 -3.00 24.56
N THR A 121 -10.81 -2.01 23.84
CA THR A 121 -10.27 -2.08 22.47
C THR A 121 -8.90 -2.77 22.38
N PHE A 122 -8.63 -3.77 23.24
CA PHE A 122 -7.35 -4.47 23.27
C PHE A 122 -7.35 -5.80 22.51
N GLU A 123 -8.50 -6.46 22.33
CA GLU A 123 -8.56 -7.84 21.82
C GLU A 123 -8.96 -7.96 20.34
N ALA A 124 -9.23 -6.84 19.65
CA ALA A 124 -9.63 -6.82 18.23
C ALA A 124 -8.60 -6.10 17.32
N ARG A 125 -7.34 -6.03 17.74
CA ARG A 125 -6.27 -5.37 16.98
C ARG A 125 -5.68 -6.32 15.93
N GLY A 126 -6.31 -6.41 14.77
CA GLY A 126 -5.68 -7.01 13.61
C GLY A 126 -4.56 -6.10 13.11
N TYR A 127 -3.33 -6.61 13.01
CA TYR A 127 -2.26 -5.91 12.30
C TYR A 127 -2.32 -6.33 10.84
N THR A 128 -2.32 -5.36 9.93
CA THR A 128 -2.13 -5.63 8.51
C THR A 128 -0.66 -5.48 8.17
N ALA A 129 -0.11 -6.50 7.52
CA ALA A 129 1.19 -6.46 6.88
C ALA A 129 0.97 -6.66 5.39
N TRP A 130 1.71 -5.91 4.58
CA TRP A 130 1.75 -6.13 3.14
C TRP A 130 2.46 -7.45 2.85
N ASP A 131 1.84 -8.29 2.02
CA ASP A 131 2.47 -9.47 1.45
C ASP A 131 3.27 -9.05 0.21
N PRO A 132 4.63 -9.05 0.27
CA PRO A 132 5.47 -8.58 -0.83
C PRO A 132 5.44 -9.51 -2.05
N THR A 133 4.86 -10.71 -1.93
CA THR A 133 4.61 -11.61 -3.06
C THR A 133 3.39 -11.21 -3.88
N SER A 134 2.51 -10.36 -3.31
CA SER A 134 1.33 -9.80 -3.95
C SER A 134 1.55 -8.32 -4.25
N PHE A 135 1.64 -7.99 -5.54
CA PHE A 135 1.89 -6.61 -5.96
C PHE A 135 0.72 -5.68 -5.60
N ALA A 136 1.06 -4.47 -5.15
CA ALA A 136 0.08 -3.41 -5.03
C ALA A 136 -0.47 -3.03 -6.42
N PHE A 137 -1.74 -2.66 -6.48
CA PHE A 137 -2.41 -2.27 -7.71
C PHE A 137 -3.35 -1.10 -7.47
N ILE A 138 -3.67 -0.37 -8.53
CA ILE A 138 -4.68 0.69 -8.53
C ILE A 138 -5.97 0.12 -9.06
N LYS A 139 -7.05 0.46 -8.37
CA LYS A 139 -8.42 0.10 -8.72
C LYS A 139 -9.32 1.32 -8.58
N GLU A 140 -10.23 1.50 -9.55
CA GLU A 140 -11.36 2.44 -9.46
C GLU A 140 -12.56 1.83 -8.73
#